data_AF-A0A8H5A8U6-F1
#
_entry.id   AF-A0A8H5A8U6-F1
#
_cell.length_a   1.000
_cell.length_b   1.000
_cell.length_c   1.000
_cell.angle_alpha   90.00
_cell.angle_beta   90.00
_cell.angle_gamma   90.00
#
_symmetry.space_group_name_H-M   'P 1'
#
loop_
_entity.id
_entity.type
_entity.pdbx_description
1 polymer ?
#
loop_
_entity_poly.entity_id
_entity_poly.type
_entity_poly.pdbx_seq_one_letter_code
_entity_poly.pdbx_strand_id
1 'polypeptide(L)'
;MHSLVFSILLSGAAALSYAGNKVPFEADPPQIAANFPDVDQKLYSPAFTNPEGVAPGFANGTSAPNSQQTLEQFLWTLASRNEWMTYHNPVFTSEEGRSIPYVVLSASKSLLQTSAVGNTTNKVRVWLQGGVHGNEPAGEEGLLALLGKMDAEP
;
A
#
# COMPACT_ATOMS: atom_id res chain seq x y z
N MET A 1 -5.61 59.48 21.73
CA MET A 1 -5.51 58.09 22.23
C MET A 1 -5.85 57.19 21.05
N HIS A 2 -4.85 56.54 20.46
CA HIS A 2 -5.04 55.70 19.27
C HIS A 2 -5.21 54.25 19.72
N SER A 3 -6.40 53.67 19.51
CA SER A 3 -6.66 52.25 19.77
C SER A 3 -6.25 51.45 18.54
N LEU A 4 -5.25 50.58 18.70
CA LEU A 4 -4.83 49.62 17.68
C LEU A 4 -5.61 48.32 17.90
N VAL A 5 -6.48 47.97 16.96
CA VAL A 5 -7.22 46.70 16.96
C VAL A 5 -6.37 45.65 16.26
N PHE A 6 -5.91 44.64 17.00
CA PHE A 6 -5.22 43.47 16.45
C PHE A 6 -6.28 42.42 16.08
N SER A 7 -6.62 42.33 14.80
CA SER A 7 -7.42 41.21 14.28
C SER A 7 -6.52 40.00 14.12
N ILE A 8 -6.64 39.03 15.03
CA ILE A 8 -6.05 37.69 14.86
C ILE A 8 -6.90 36.98 13.81
N LEU A 9 -6.39 36.87 12.59
CA LEU A 9 -6.89 35.92 11.61
C LEU A 9 -6.56 34.52 12.12
N LEU A 10 -7.54 33.87 12.73
CA LEU A 10 -7.51 32.43 12.96
C LEU A 10 -7.70 31.78 11.59
N SER A 11 -6.61 31.60 10.86
CA SER A 11 -6.57 30.73 9.70
C SER A 11 -6.89 29.33 10.21
N GLY A 12 -8.16 28.94 10.08
CA GLY A 12 -8.59 27.58 10.33
C GLY A 12 -7.69 26.67 9.51
N ALA A 13 -6.87 25.88 10.18
CA ALA A 13 -6.23 24.74 9.58
C ALA A 13 -7.35 23.78 9.19
N ALA A 14 -7.96 24.00 8.02
CA ALA A 14 -8.38 22.87 7.22
C ALA A 14 -7.08 22.12 6.96
N ALA A 15 -6.79 21.16 7.85
CA ALA A 15 -5.91 20.06 7.53
C ALA A 15 -6.56 19.39 6.32
N LEU A 16 -6.24 19.92 5.15
CA LEU A 16 -6.47 19.33 3.86
C LEU A 16 -5.72 18.01 3.93
N SER A 17 -6.39 16.95 4.40
CA SER A 17 -5.85 15.60 4.36
C SER A 17 -5.78 15.24 2.87
N TYR A 18 -4.68 15.59 2.24
CA TYR A 18 -4.34 15.11 0.92
C TYR A 18 -3.99 13.62 1.08
N ALA A 19 -4.50 12.75 0.21
CA ALA A 19 -4.38 11.28 0.23
C ALA A 19 -5.45 10.45 1.00
N GLY A 20 -6.41 11.06 1.69
CA GLY A 20 -7.62 10.31 2.11
C GLY A 20 -8.51 10.04 0.88
N ASN A 21 -9.13 8.86 0.77
CA ASN A 21 -10.15 8.62 -0.26
C ASN A 21 -11.22 9.73 -0.15
N LYS A 22 -11.29 10.61 -1.16
CA LYS A 22 -12.22 11.75 -1.18
C LYS A 22 -13.48 11.47 -1.99
N VAL A 23 -13.52 10.35 -2.71
CA VAL A 23 -14.66 9.98 -3.52
C VAL A 23 -15.65 9.23 -2.63
N PRO A 24 -16.96 9.56 -2.70
CA PRO A 24 -17.98 8.76 -2.02
C PRO A 24 -17.86 7.30 -2.42
N PHE A 25 -18.05 6.40 -1.45
CA PHE A 25 -18.18 4.98 -1.75
C PHE A 25 -19.42 4.76 -2.61
N GLU A 26 -19.24 4.10 -3.75
CA GLU A 26 -20.30 3.66 -4.64
C GLU A 26 -20.09 2.18 -4.91
N ALA A 27 -21.01 1.35 -4.42
CA ALA A 27 -20.99 -0.08 -4.70
C ALA A 27 -21.49 -0.34 -6.12
N ASP A 28 -20.84 -1.28 -6.83
CA ASP A 28 -21.33 -1.73 -8.12
C ASP A 28 -22.78 -2.25 -8.00
N PRO A 29 -23.68 -1.88 -8.93
CA PRO A 29 -25.02 -2.45 -8.96
C PRO A 29 -24.95 -3.98 -9.05
N PRO A 30 -25.91 -4.74 -8.46
CA PRO A 30 -25.87 -6.20 -8.46
C PRO A 30 -25.72 -6.83 -9.86
N GLN A 31 -26.26 -6.19 -10.89
CA GLN A 31 -26.17 -6.64 -12.28
C GLN A 31 -24.74 -6.54 -12.84
N ILE A 32 -23.97 -5.55 -12.38
CA ILE A 32 -22.56 -5.37 -12.75
C ILE A 32 -21.69 -6.33 -11.95
N ALA A 33 -21.86 -6.35 -10.63
CA ALA A 33 -21.13 -7.23 -9.71
C ALA A 33 -21.23 -8.71 -10.09
N ALA A 34 -22.38 -9.17 -10.60
CA ALA A 34 -22.57 -10.54 -11.06
C ALA A 34 -21.64 -10.98 -12.21
N ASN A 35 -20.98 -10.06 -12.92
CA ASN A 35 -20.02 -10.37 -13.98
C ASN A 35 -18.57 -10.53 -13.45
N PHE A 36 -18.35 -10.29 -12.16
CA PHE A 36 -17.05 -10.39 -11.51
C PHE A 36 -17.10 -11.55 -10.51
N PRO A 37 -16.90 -12.80 -10.98
CA PRO A 37 -16.93 -13.96 -10.09
C PRO A 37 -15.80 -13.89 -9.07
N ASP A 38 -16.02 -14.49 -7.91
CA ASP A 38 -15.01 -14.63 -6.87
C ASP A 38 -13.78 -15.38 -7.41
N VAL A 39 -12.61 -15.01 -6.89
CA VAL A 39 -11.35 -15.67 -7.23
C VAL A 39 -11.32 -17.07 -6.62
N ASP A 40 -11.26 -18.11 -7.45
CA ASP A 40 -11.19 -19.53 -7.04
C ASP A 40 -9.77 -19.95 -6.58
N GLN A 41 -9.06 -19.04 -5.93
CA GLN A 41 -7.74 -19.30 -5.36
C GLN A 41 -7.66 -18.71 -3.98
N LYS A 42 -6.92 -19.37 -3.09
CA LYS A 42 -6.60 -18.82 -1.78
C LYS A 42 -5.74 -17.57 -1.95
N LEU A 43 -6.21 -16.46 -1.39
CA LEU A 43 -5.50 -15.18 -1.38
C LEU A 43 -4.72 -15.06 -0.06
N TYR A 44 -3.42 -14.81 -0.18
CA TYR A 44 -2.48 -14.75 0.95
C TYR A 44 -2.12 -13.32 1.36
N SER A 45 -2.90 -12.33 0.95
CA SER A 45 -2.74 -10.96 1.42
C SER A 45 -3.37 -10.75 2.81
N PRO A 46 -3.00 -9.68 3.53
CA PRO A 46 -3.44 -9.50 4.92
C PRO A 46 -4.96 -9.43 5.10
N ALA A 47 -5.71 -8.77 4.19
CA ALA A 47 -7.16 -8.66 4.32
C ALA A 47 -7.88 -10.02 4.21
N PHE A 48 -7.28 -10.99 3.52
CA PHE A 48 -7.86 -12.32 3.32
C PHE A 48 -7.36 -13.34 4.35
N THR A 49 -6.12 -13.21 4.81
CA THR A 49 -5.53 -14.11 5.83
C THR A 49 -5.90 -13.70 7.24
N ASN A 50 -6.25 -12.44 7.48
CA ASN A 50 -6.75 -11.92 8.73
C ASN A 50 -7.96 -10.98 8.52
N PRO A 51 -9.15 -11.54 8.21
CA PRO A 51 -10.35 -10.73 7.95
C PRO A 51 -10.76 -9.84 9.13
N GLU A 52 -10.49 -10.29 10.37
CA GLU A 52 -10.77 -9.51 11.59
C GLU A 52 -9.85 -8.28 11.73
N GLY A 53 -8.70 -8.27 11.03
CA GLY A 53 -7.77 -7.15 10.98
C GLY A 53 -8.10 -6.08 9.93
N VAL A 54 -9.13 -6.30 9.11
CA VAL A 54 -9.57 -5.33 8.10
C VAL A 54 -10.11 -4.09 8.79
N ALA A 55 -9.64 -2.92 8.39
CA ALA A 55 -10.04 -1.66 9.00
C ALA A 55 -11.57 -1.45 8.87
N PRO A 56 -12.29 -1.08 9.95
CA PRO A 56 -13.75 -0.91 9.90
C PRO A 56 -14.22 0.11 8.85
N GLY A 57 -13.40 1.11 8.52
CA GLY A 57 -13.69 2.10 7.49
C GLY A 57 -13.70 1.54 6.07
N PHE A 58 -13.12 0.36 5.83
CA PHE A 58 -13.05 -0.26 4.51
C PHE A 58 -14.43 -0.55 3.93
N ALA A 59 -15.34 -1.10 4.75
CA ALA A 59 -16.71 -1.44 4.34
C ALA A 59 -17.51 -0.21 3.86
N ASN A 60 -17.13 0.98 4.31
CA ASN A 60 -17.81 2.23 3.98
C ASN A 60 -16.95 3.11 3.05
N GLY A 61 -15.83 2.58 2.54
CA GLY A 61 -14.87 3.26 1.66
C GLY A 61 -14.09 4.42 2.28
N THR A 62 -14.05 4.53 3.61
CA THR A 62 -13.37 5.62 4.33
C THR A 62 -11.93 5.30 4.71
N SER A 63 -11.49 4.06 4.52
CA SER A 63 -10.10 3.62 4.70
C SER A 63 -9.71 2.49 3.75
N ALA A 64 -8.41 2.31 3.53
CA ALA A 64 -7.85 1.08 2.95
C ALA A 64 -8.17 -0.13 3.86
N PRO A 65 -8.11 -1.38 3.33
CA PRO A 65 -8.35 -2.57 4.15
C PRO A 65 -7.25 -2.76 5.21
N ASN A 66 -6.01 -2.40 4.87
CA ASN A 66 -4.86 -2.49 5.75
C ASN A 66 -4.51 -1.16 6.41
N SER A 67 -4.05 -1.23 7.65
CA SER A 67 -3.29 -0.13 8.23
C SER A 67 -1.88 -0.07 7.61
N GLN A 68 -1.21 1.09 7.71
CA GLN A 68 0.21 1.22 7.34
C GLN A 68 1.06 0.13 7.99
N GLN A 69 0.84 -0.08 9.29
CA GLN A 69 1.61 -1.02 10.09
C GLN A 69 1.39 -2.45 9.60
N THR A 70 0.16 -2.80 9.24
CA THR A 70 -0.17 -4.12 8.69
C THR A 70 0.57 -4.36 7.38
N LEU A 71 0.56 -3.36 6.47
CA LEU A 71 1.29 -3.43 5.19
C LEU A 71 2.80 -3.59 5.42
N GLU A 72 3.41 -2.71 6.22
CA GLU A 72 4.84 -2.74 6.50
C GLU A 72 5.28 -4.05 7.18
N GLN A 73 4.50 -4.51 8.18
CA GLN A 73 4.79 -5.75 8.89
C GLN A 73 4.70 -6.96 7.95
N PHE A 74 3.71 -7.00 7.06
CA PHE A 74 3.57 -8.06 6.07
C PHE A 74 4.80 -8.13 5.17
N LEU A 75 5.18 -7.00 4.55
CA LEU A 75 6.35 -6.94 3.67
C LEU A 75 7.65 -7.30 4.39
N TRP A 76 7.83 -6.78 5.62
CA TRP A 76 9.01 -7.08 6.43
C TRP A 76 9.07 -8.56 6.82
N THR A 77 7.95 -9.16 7.25
CA THR A 77 7.89 -10.58 7.61
C THR A 77 8.22 -11.46 6.41
N LEU A 78 7.66 -11.19 5.23
CA LEU A 78 7.99 -11.95 4.03
C LEU A 78 9.49 -11.82 3.68
N ALA A 79 10.04 -10.61 3.68
CA ALA A 79 11.45 -10.39 3.40
C ALA A 79 12.38 -11.04 4.44
N SER A 80 11.97 -11.09 5.71
CA SER A 80 12.78 -11.66 6.80
C SER A 80 12.99 -13.18 6.70
N ARG A 81 12.07 -13.88 6.02
CA ARG A 81 12.09 -15.35 5.90
C ARG A 81 12.39 -15.87 4.49
N ASN A 82 12.46 -14.99 3.50
CA ASN A 82 12.71 -15.35 2.12
C ASN A 82 14.01 -14.74 1.59
N GLU A 83 15.00 -15.58 1.27
CA GLU A 83 16.29 -15.11 0.74
C GLU A 83 16.17 -14.39 -0.62
N TRP A 84 15.08 -14.61 -1.34
CA TRP A 84 14.80 -14.01 -2.65
C TRP A 84 14.15 -12.63 -2.55
N MET A 85 13.85 -12.12 -1.34
CA MET A 85 13.13 -10.89 -1.12
C MET A 85 13.93 -9.95 -0.21
N THR A 86 13.98 -8.66 -0.54
CA THR A 86 14.60 -7.65 0.31
C THR A 86 13.64 -6.49 0.53
N TYR A 87 13.41 -6.13 1.80
CA TYR A 87 12.61 -4.98 2.19
C TYR A 87 13.45 -3.71 2.19
N HIS A 88 12.94 -2.66 1.57
CA HIS A 88 13.54 -1.34 1.54
C HIS A 88 12.57 -0.32 2.14
N ASN A 89 13.07 0.45 3.10
CA ASN A 89 12.38 1.62 3.63
C ASN A 89 13.23 2.87 3.34
N PRO A 90 12.92 3.62 2.28
CA PRO A 90 13.67 4.82 1.92
C PRO A 90 13.55 5.94 2.97
N VAL A 91 14.47 6.89 2.90
CA VAL A 91 14.46 8.07 3.78
C VAL A 91 13.41 9.13 3.40
N PHE A 92 12.83 9.03 2.19
CA PHE A 92 11.75 9.92 1.78
C PHE A 92 10.41 9.39 2.29
N THR A 93 9.49 10.32 2.55
CA THR A 93 8.15 10.04 3.05
C THR A 93 7.09 10.63 2.13
N SER A 94 5.84 10.21 2.30
CA SER A 94 4.69 10.92 1.73
C SER A 94 4.58 12.35 2.27
N GLU A 95 3.68 13.16 1.68
CA GLU A 95 3.38 14.51 2.15
C GLU A 95 2.83 14.53 3.59
N GLU A 96 2.19 13.44 4.03
CA GLU A 96 1.71 13.23 5.40
C GLU A 96 2.78 12.60 6.31
N GLY A 97 4.03 12.47 5.86
CA GLY A 97 5.14 11.92 6.64
C GLY A 97 5.12 10.40 6.80
N ARG A 98 4.37 9.68 5.95
CA ARG A 98 4.29 8.21 6.02
C ARG A 98 5.42 7.55 5.24
N SER A 99 5.86 6.38 5.70
CA SER A 99 6.85 5.59 4.97
C SER A 99 6.26 5.06 3.66
N ILE A 100 7.11 4.93 2.63
CA ILE A 100 6.74 4.38 1.31
C ILE A 100 7.69 3.22 1.02
N PRO A 101 7.47 2.06 1.65
CA PRO A 101 8.36 0.92 1.50
C PRO A 101 8.18 0.25 0.13
N TYR A 102 9.22 -0.45 -0.31
CA TYR A 102 9.12 -1.36 -1.46
C TYR A 102 9.97 -2.60 -1.21
N VAL A 103 9.76 -3.62 -2.03
CA VAL A 103 10.50 -4.88 -1.96
C VAL A 103 11.16 -5.17 -3.29
N VAL A 104 12.37 -5.73 -3.25
CA VAL A 104 13.06 -6.22 -4.43
C VAL A 104 13.04 -7.73 -4.40
N LEU A 105 12.59 -8.35 -5.49
CA LEU A 105 12.55 -9.80 -5.66
C LEU A 105 13.65 -10.24 -6.62
N SER A 106 14.54 -11.13 -6.17
CA SER A 106 15.58 -11.72 -7.00
C SER A 106 16.17 -12.97 -6.34
N ALA A 107 16.26 -14.07 -7.09
CA ALA A 107 17.02 -15.25 -6.68
C ALA A 107 18.55 -14.98 -6.62
N SER A 108 19.04 -13.92 -7.25
CA SER A 108 20.44 -13.52 -7.20
C SER A 108 20.64 -12.43 -6.14
N LYS A 109 21.33 -12.78 -5.05
CA LYS A 109 21.64 -11.86 -3.94
C LYS A 109 22.43 -10.62 -4.40
N SER A 110 23.23 -10.74 -5.46
CA SER A 110 23.96 -9.61 -6.03
C SER A 110 23.01 -8.51 -6.55
N LEU A 111 21.83 -8.88 -7.05
CA LEU A 111 20.84 -7.95 -7.62
C LEU A 111 19.93 -7.32 -6.57
N LEU A 112 20.00 -7.79 -5.32
CA LEU A 112 19.24 -7.24 -4.19
C LEU A 112 19.91 -5.97 -3.61
N GLN A 113 21.15 -5.66 -4.01
CA GLN A 113 21.81 -4.41 -3.66
C GLN A 113 21.46 -3.30 -4.65
N THR A 114 20.88 -2.22 -4.13
CA THR A 114 20.55 -0.98 -4.84
C THR A 114 21.81 -0.14 -5.10
N SER A 115 22.79 -0.69 -5.81
CA SER A 115 23.88 0.13 -6.35
C SER A 115 23.42 0.70 -7.69
N ALA A 116 23.25 2.03 -7.75
CA ALA A 116 22.94 2.78 -8.97
C ALA A 116 24.01 2.65 -10.07
N VAL A 117 25.12 1.97 -9.79
CA VAL A 117 26.22 1.74 -10.70
C VAL A 117 26.51 0.24 -10.78
N GLY A 118 26.11 -0.38 -11.90
CA GLY A 118 26.93 -1.44 -12.50
C GLY A 118 26.60 -2.90 -12.25
N ASN A 119 25.44 -3.27 -11.70
CA ASN A 119 25.05 -4.69 -11.74
C ASN A 119 24.32 -5.00 -13.06
N THR A 120 25.07 -5.19 -14.14
CA THR A 120 24.53 -5.52 -15.47
C THR A 120 24.10 -6.98 -15.51
N THR A 121 22.86 -7.21 -15.13
CA THR A 121 22.14 -8.48 -15.32
C THR A 121 21.49 -8.48 -16.69
N ASN A 122 21.55 -9.61 -17.41
CA ASN A 122 20.80 -9.81 -18.66
C ASN A 122 19.30 -10.11 -18.42
N LYS A 123 18.83 -10.08 -17.16
CA LYS A 123 17.41 -10.28 -16.80
C LYS A 123 16.63 -8.98 -16.93
N VAL A 124 15.39 -9.10 -17.40
CA VAL A 124 14.41 -8.02 -17.43
C VAL A 124 14.07 -7.57 -16.01
N ARG A 125 13.97 -6.26 -15.81
CA ARG A 125 13.45 -5.66 -14.58
C ARG A 125 11.97 -5.34 -14.77
N VAL A 126 11.14 -5.83 -13.86
CA VAL A 126 9.70 -5.54 -13.83
C VAL A 126 9.42 -4.69 -12.60
N TRP A 127 8.63 -3.62 -12.77
CA TRP A 127 8.13 -2.78 -11.69
C TRP A 127 6.63 -2.95 -11.59
N LEU A 128 6.14 -3.26 -10.38
CA LEU A 128 4.73 -3.41 -10.07
C LEU A 128 4.37 -2.46 -8.93
N GLN A 129 3.23 -1.80 -9.03
CA GLN A 129 2.76 -0.83 -8.03
C GLN A 129 1.25 -0.93 -7.85
N GLY A 130 0.81 -0.81 -6.61
CA GLY A 130 -0.60 -0.76 -6.21
C GLY A 130 -0.81 0.40 -5.23
N GLY A 131 -2.06 0.71 -4.93
CA GLY A 131 -2.40 1.78 -3.97
C GLY A 131 -2.05 3.20 -4.44
N VAL A 132 -1.94 3.43 -5.76
CA VAL A 132 -1.69 4.78 -6.30
C VAL A 132 -2.89 5.69 -6.04
N HIS A 133 -4.10 5.16 -6.24
CA HIS A 133 -5.34 5.80 -5.84
C HIS A 133 -5.80 5.19 -4.51
N GLY A 134 -5.96 6.02 -3.48
CA GLY A 134 -6.32 5.57 -2.13
C GLY A 134 -7.72 4.93 -2.01
N ASN A 135 -8.50 4.92 -3.10
CA ASN A 135 -9.83 4.35 -3.21
C ASN A 135 -9.88 3.07 -4.06
N GLU A 136 -8.73 2.55 -4.52
CA GLU A 136 -8.61 1.35 -5.36
C GLU A 136 -7.85 0.23 -4.63
N PRO A 137 -8.43 -0.32 -3.55
CA PRO A 137 -7.76 -1.26 -2.65
C PRO A 137 -7.39 -2.59 -3.30
N ALA A 138 -8.10 -2.99 -4.37
CA ALA A 138 -7.86 -4.24 -5.08
C ALA A 138 -6.44 -4.33 -5.68
N GLY A 139 -5.86 -3.20 -6.09
CA GLY A 139 -4.50 -3.17 -6.63
C GLY A 139 -3.43 -3.45 -5.58
N GLU A 140 -3.60 -2.93 -4.36
CA GLU A 140 -2.72 -3.25 -3.22
C GLU A 140 -2.86 -4.73 -2.84
N GLU A 141 -4.09 -5.17 -2.56
CA GLU A 141 -4.37 -6.56 -2.14
C GLU A 141 -3.92 -7.58 -3.18
N GLY A 142 -4.08 -7.30 -4.47
CA GLY A 142 -3.60 -8.17 -5.55
C GLY A 142 -2.09 -8.37 -5.54
N LEU A 143 -1.31 -7.31 -5.30
CA LEU A 143 0.16 -7.43 -5.18
C LEU A 143 0.57 -8.14 -3.90
N LEU A 144 -0.10 -7.86 -2.78
CA LEU A 144 0.16 -8.55 -1.52
C LEU A 144 -0.19 -10.04 -1.63
N ALA A 145 -1.25 -10.39 -2.37
CA ALA A 145 -1.65 -11.78 -2.60
C ALA A 145 -0.64 -12.51 -3.50
N LEU A 146 -0.10 -11.84 -4.52
CA LEU A 146 1.01 -12.37 -5.32
C LEU A 146 2.22 -12.69 -4.44
N LEU A 147 2.66 -11.74 -3.62
CA LEU A 147 3.81 -11.93 -2.72
C LEU A 147 3.54 -13.04 -1.69
N GLY A 148 2.36 -13.05 -1.08
CA GLY A 148 1.96 -14.08 -0.13
C GLY A 148 1.89 -15.47 -0.77
N LYS A 149 1.45 -15.57 -2.03
CA LYS A 149 1.42 -16.83 -2.77
C LYS A 149 2.84 -17.34 -3.07
N MET A 150 3.75 -16.48 -3.51
CA MET A 150 5.15 -16.84 -3.75
C MET A 150 5.86 -17.34 -2.48
N ASP A 151 5.44 -16.88 -1.31
CA ASP A 151 5.95 -17.33 -0.01
C ASP A 151 5.28 -18.62 0.50
N ALA A 152 3.96 -18.74 0.35
CA ALA A 152 3.21 -19.91 0.81
C ALA A 152 3.42 -21.14 -0.09
N GLU A 153 3.70 -20.92 -1.37
CA GLU A 153 3.83 -21.95 -2.42
C GLU A 153 5.11 -21.70 -3.25
N PRO A 154 6.31 -21.87 -2.64
CA PRO A 154 7.60 -21.50 -3.25
C PRO A 154 8.11 -22.45 -4.35
#